data_AF-A0A5B8FXQ8-F1
#
_entry.id   AF-A0A5B8FXQ8-F1
#
_cell.length_a   1.000
_cell.length_b   1.000
_cell.length_c   1.000
_cell.angle_alpha   90.00
_cell.angle_beta   90.00
_cell.angle_gamma   90.00
#
_symmetry.space_group_name_H-M   'P 1'
#
loop_
_entity.id
_entity.type
_entity.pdbx_description
1 polymer ?
#
loop_
_entity_poly.entity_id
_entity_poly.type
_entity_poly.pdbx_seq_one_letter_code
_entity_poly.pdbx_strand_id
1 'polypeptide(L)'
;MGGGAEGGRGRRREADAAGPPLSPFHGRTARRRRHRPGRCPGALAVRAGRNGTGIVSAIAVRGALWFRGFLDRAAQERLVDEIRAVVAAAPLFAPVTRRGQPLSVRMTSAGRCGWVSDRKGYRYEPRHPDGMPWPPLPPTVAAAWEALSGWPAPPDCCLVNWYDPGARMGLHQDRDEADFSAPVLSLSLGDTGVFRIGAEARGGRTDRIDLASGDALLLTGPSRLAHHGIARILPGTSTLLPAPGRINLTCRVVG
;
A
#
# COMPACT_ATOMS: atom_id res chain seq x y z
N MET A 1 -11.72 -78.77 40.50
CA MET A 1 -11.12 -79.00 39.17
C MET A 1 -10.20 -77.83 38.85
N GLY A 2 -8.91 -78.11 38.58
CA GLY A 2 -7.84 -77.16 38.15
C GLY A 2 -7.37 -76.19 39.25
N GLY A 3 -6.15 -76.25 39.79
CA GLY A 3 -4.84 -76.06 39.14
C GLY A 3 -4.60 -74.55 38.97
N GLY A 4 -3.60 -73.86 39.52
CA GLY A 4 -2.22 -74.18 39.90
C GLY A 4 -1.29 -73.15 39.20
N ALA A 5 -0.19 -72.76 39.89
CA ALA A 5 0.96 -71.94 39.42
C ALA A 5 0.79 -70.39 39.43
N GLU A 6 1.50 -69.66 40.32
CA GLU A 6 2.92 -69.19 40.23
C GLU A 6 3.10 -68.09 39.16
N GLY A 7 3.77 -66.96 39.37
CA GLY A 7 4.90 -66.62 40.24
C GLY A 7 5.93 -65.90 39.36
N GLY A 8 6.36 -64.67 39.67
CA GLY A 8 7.37 -63.98 38.87
C GLY A 8 7.70 -62.57 39.33
N ARG A 9 8.83 -62.44 40.05
CA ARG A 9 9.41 -61.20 40.57
C ARG A 9 10.06 -60.35 39.48
N GLY A 10 10.06 -59.01 39.66
CA GLY A 10 10.97 -58.11 38.96
C GLY A 10 10.97 -56.70 39.57
N ARG A 11 12.00 -56.37 40.37
CA ARG A 11 12.32 -54.99 40.79
C ARG A 11 13.08 -54.26 39.67
N ARG A 12 12.83 -52.95 39.48
CA ARG A 12 13.73 -51.83 39.04
C ARG A 12 12.84 -50.57 38.93
N ARG A 13 12.95 -49.60 39.85
CA ARG A 13 13.75 -48.35 39.84
C ARG A 13 13.47 -47.36 38.69
N GLU A 14 13.23 -46.10 39.09
CA GLU A 14 13.41 -44.82 38.37
C GLU A 14 12.38 -44.50 37.25
N ALA A 15 11.88 -43.28 37.06
CA ALA A 15 12.21 -41.96 37.58
C ALA A 15 10.99 -41.03 37.51
N ASP A 16 10.90 -40.11 38.47
CA ASP A 16 10.17 -38.86 38.34
C ASP A 16 10.77 -38.02 37.20
N ALA A 17 9.91 -37.51 36.31
CA ALA A 17 10.27 -36.47 35.36
C ALA A 17 9.16 -35.42 35.31
N ALA A 18 9.11 -34.60 36.36
CA ALA A 18 8.50 -33.29 36.28
C ALA A 18 9.23 -32.47 35.21
N GLY A 19 8.49 -31.97 34.23
CA GLY A 19 9.03 -31.10 33.19
C GLY A 19 9.63 -29.81 33.79
N PRO A 20 10.65 -29.24 33.15
CA PRO A 20 11.34 -28.06 33.68
C PRO A 20 10.42 -26.83 33.67
N PRO A 21 10.58 -25.91 34.66
CA PRO A 21 9.79 -24.69 34.72
C PRO A 21 10.18 -23.73 33.59
N LEU A 22 9.16 -23.03 33.07
CA LEU A 22 9.29 -21.97 32.08
C LEU A 22 10.18 -20.84 32.62
N SER A 23 11.26 -20.54 31.89
CA SER A 23 12.19 -19.45 32.20
C SER A 23 11.56 -18.08 31.88
N PRO A 24 11.75 -17.05 32.72
CA PRO A 24 11.25 -15.71 32.46
C PRO A 24 12.11 -15.04 31.37
N PHE A 25 11.48 -14.79 30.21
CA PHE A 25 12.07 -14.01 29.13
C PHE A 25 12.43 -12.60 29.61
N HIS A 26 13.72 -12.37 29.85
CA HIS A 26 14.29 -11.03 29.95
C HIS A 26 14.19 -10.35 28.57
N GLY A 27 13.25 -9.42 28.45
CA GLY A 27 13.09 -8.57 27.27
C GLY A 27 14.31 -7.67 27.07
N ARG A 28 15.24 -8.08 26.20
CA ARG A 28 16.24 -7.18 25.64
C ARG A 28 15.50 -6.17 24.76
N THR A 29 15.45 -4.92 25.19
CA THR A 29 15.02 -3.79 24.35
C THR A 29 15.87 -3.74 23.08
N ALA A 30 15.31 -4.21 21.96
CA ALA A 30 15.93 -4.06 20.65
C ALA A 30 15.96 -2.56 20.33
N ARG A 31 17.17 -1.97 20.28
CA ARG A 31 17.36 -0.62 19.75
C ARG A 31 16.82 -0.59 18.32
N ARG A 32 15.68 0.07 18.12
CA ARG A 32 15.11 0.36 16.78
C ARG A 32 16.18 1.08 15.97
N ARG A 33 16.77 0.40 14.99
CA ARG A 33 17.64 1.05 14.00
C ARG A 33 16.75 1.99 13.18
N ARG A 34 17.00 3.29 13.26
CA ARG A 34 16.38 4.28 12.39
C ARG A 34 16.69 3.88 10.94
N HIS A 35 15.67 3.50 10.17
CA HIS A 35 15.82 3.25 8.75
C HIS A 35 16.22 4.57 8.08
N ARG A 36 17.45 4.66 7.58
CA ARG A 36 17.86 5.78 6.73
C ARG A 36 17.29 5.53 5.33
N PRO A 37 16.48 6.44 4.76
CA PRO A 37 15.97 6.26 3.40
C PRO A 37 17.14 6.16 2.42
N GLY A 38 17.12 5.15 1.55
CA GLY A 38 18.13 5.00 0.49
C GLY A 38 18.08 6.18 -0.48
N ARG A 39 19.24 6.70 -0.90
CA ARG A 39 19.30 7.68 -2.00
C ARG A 39 18.91 6.99 -3.32
N CYS A 40 17.99 7.59 -4.07
CA CYS A 40 17.74 7.24 -5.47
C CYS A 40 18.85 7.86 -6.33
N PRO A 41 19.67 7.08 -7.06
CA PRO A 41 20.60 7.64 -8.04
C PRO A 41 19.80 8.33 -9.16
N GLY A 42 20.14 9.59 -9.51
CA GLY A 42 19.47 10.34 -10.59
C GLY A 42 18.29 11.22 -10.18
N ALA A 43 18.02 11.34 -8.88
CA ALA A 43 17.03 12.27 -8.31
C ALA A 43 17.42 13.75 -8.55
N LEU A 44 16.62 14.50 -9.32
CA LEU A 44 16.77 15.96 -9.49
C LEU A 44 15.73 16.69 -8.64
N ALA A 45 16.12 17.73 -7.90
CA ALA A 45 15.17 18.59 -7.20
C ALA A 45 14.43 19.50 -8.20
N VAL A 46 13.11 19.50 -8.17
CA VAL A 46 12.24 20.34 -9.01
C VAL A 46 11.37 21.20 -8.10
N ARG A 47 11.16 22.47 -8.44
CA ARG A 47 10.17 23.32 -7.76
C ARG A 47 8.79 23.01 -8.36
N ALA A 48 7.85 22.57 -7.55
CA ALA A 48 6.45 22.41 -7.96
C ALA A 48 5.61 23.51 -7.32
N GLY A 49 5.18 24.48 -8.14
CA GLY A 49 4.11 25.44 -7.81
C GLY A 49 4.25 26.25 -6.51
N ARG A 50 3.24 27.08 -6.27
CA ARG A 50 2.99 27.77 -4.99
C ARG A 50 1.63 27.28 -4.48
N ASN A 51 1.61 26.66 -3.31
CA ASN A 51 0.40 26.62 -2.50
C ASN A 51 0.55 27.66 -1.39
N GLY A 52 -0.56 28.22 -0.91
CA GLY A 52 -0.69 29.43 -0.07
C GLY A 52 0.13 29.53 1.23
N THR A 53 1.11 28.66 1.48
CA THR A 53 2.01 28.68 2.63
C THR A 53 3.46 28.21 2.35
N GLY A 54 3.85 27.85 1.10
CA GLY A 54 5.25 27.47 0.82
C GLY A 54 5.56 26.92 -0.58
N ILE A 55 6.86 26.76 -0.87
CA ILE A 55 7.36 26.07 -2.08
C ILE A 55 7.32 24.56 -1.82
N VAL A 56 6.58 23.80 -2.63
CA VAL A 56 6.63 22.34 -2.59
C VAL A 56 7.79 21.88 -3.47
N SER A 57 8.85 21.33 -2.87
CA SER A 57 9.96 20.74 -3.62
C SER A 57 9.67 19.27 -3.95
N ALA A 58 9.81 18.91 -5.22
CA ALA A 58 9.71 17.53 -5.68
C ALA A 58 11.09 16.96 -6.01
N ILE A 59 11.21 15.64 -5.99
CA ILE A 59 12.35 14.90 -6.52
C ILE A 59 11.89 14.18 -7.79
N ALA A 60 12.49 14.50 -8.93
CA ALA A 60 12.21 13.81 -10.18
C ALA A 60 12.95 12.47 -10.24
N VAL A 61 12.21 11.38 -10.47
CA VAL A 61 12.75 10.03 -10.68
C VAL A 61 12.07 9.41 -11.90
N ARG A 62 12.82 9.22 -12.99
CA ARG A 62 12.28 8.75 -14.28
C ARG A 62 11.04 9.54 -14.77
N GLY A 63 11.03 10.85 -14.54
CA GLY A 63 9.91 11.74 -14.88
C GLY A 63 8.76 11.78 -13.86
N ALA A 64 8.72 10.86 -12.89
CA ALA A 64 7.78 10.94 -11.78
C ALA A 64 8.23 11.99 -10.77
N LEU A 65 7.29 12.74 -10.19
CA LEU A 65 7.58 13.76 -9.18
C LEU A 65 7.26 13.23 -7.79
N TRP A 66 8.29 13.08 -6.95
CA TRP A 66 8.17 12.57 -5.58
C TRP A 66 8.23 13.71 -4.57
N PHE A 67 7.15 13.88 -3.82
CA PHE A 67 6.98 14.89 -2.78
C PHE A 67 7.09 14.24 -1.41
N ARG A 68 8.26 14.40 -0.77
CA ARG A 68 8.55 13.78 0.51
C ARG A 68 7.83 14.50 1.65
N GLY A 69 7.11 13.74 2.48
CA GLY A 69 6.37 14.29 3.62
C GLY A 69 5.36 15.38 3.22
N PHE A 70 4.74 15.22 2.05
CA PHE A 70 3.72 16.15 1.55
C PHE A 70 2.56 16.30 2.54
N LEU A 71 2.09 15.19 3.12
CA LEU A 71 1.11 15.19 4.19
C LEU A 71 1.83 15.26 5.53
N ASP A 72 1.59 16.34 6.28
CA ASP A 72 1.99 16.39 7.68
C ASP A 72 1.24 15.35 8.53
N ARG A 73 1.65 15.18 9.80
CA ARG A 73 1.05 14.16 10.67
C ARG A 73 -0.46 14.33 10.83
N ALA A 74 -0.94 15.56 10.99
CA ALA A 74 -2.35 15.83 11.20
C ALA A 74 -3.18 15.53 9.94
N ALA A 75 -2.64 15.84 8.75
CA ALA A 75 -3.24 15.49 7.47
C ALA A 75 -3.28 13.97 7.25
N GLN A 76 -2.22 13.26 7.65
CA GLN A 76 -2.20 11.80 7.60
C GLN A 76 -3.28 11.18 8.49
N GLU A 77 -3.44 11.67 9.72
CA GLU A 77 -4.46 11.17 10.67
C GLU A 77 -5.88 11.45 10.16
N ARG A 78 -6.15 12.69 9.69
CA ARG A 78 -7.43 13.01 9.05
C ARG A 78 -7.74 12.11 7.87
N LEU A 79 -6.76 11.89 6.99
CA LEU A 79 -6.96 11.03 5.82
C LEU A 79 -7.20 9.57 6.21
N VAL A 80 -6.58 9.07 7.30
CA VAL A 80 -6.91 7.73 7.82
C VAL A 80 -8.37 7.64 8.25
N ASP A 81 -8.92 8.65 8.91
CA ASP A 81 -10.33 8.67 9.33
C ASP A 81 -11.28 8.79 8.14
N GLU A 82 -10.94 9.62 7.14
CA GLU A 82 -11.69 9.70 5.88
C GLU A 82 -11.70 8.33 5.15
N ILE A 83 -10.58 7.62 5.12
CA ILE A 83 -10.48 6.27 4.54
C ILE A 83 -11.32 5.26 5.32
N ARG A 84 -11.36 5.35 6.65
CA ARG A 84 -12.24 4.49 7.46
C ARG A 84 -13.70 4.71 7.11
N ALA A 85 -14.12 5.96 6.88
CA ALA A 85 -15.46 6.26 6.40
C ALA A 85 -15.73 5.68 5.00
N VAL A 86 -14.75 5.77 4.09
CA VAL A 86 -14.83 5.12 2.77
C VAL A 86 -15.02 3.61 2.91
N VAL A 87 -14.20 2.94 3.72
CA VAL A 87 -14.27 1.48 3.92
C VAL A 87 -15.57 1.06 4.62
N ALA A 88 -16.11 1.88 5.51
CA ALA A 88 -17.41 1.61 6.14
C ALA A 88 -18.56 1.66 5.12
N ALA A 89 -18.50 2.55 4.13
CA ALA A 89 -19.51 2.69 3.08
C ALA A 89 -19.33 1.69 1.92
N ALA A 90 -18.09 1.45 1.50
CA ALA A 90 -17.70 0.53 0.44
C ALA A 90 -16.54 -0.34 0.94
N PRO A 91 -16.83 -1.54 1.49
CA PRO A 91 -15.83 -2.42 2.10
C PRO A 91 -14.65 -2.78 1.20
N LEU A 92 -13.52 -3.13 1.82
CA LEU A 92 -12.40 -3.69 1.09
C LEU A 92 -12.73 -5.08 0.55
N PHE A 93 -12.40 -5.33 -0.72
CA PHE A 93 -12.46 -6.65 -1.33
C PHE A 93 -11.10 -7.07 -1.90
N ALA A 94 -10.91 -8.36 -2.18
CA ALA A 94 -9.73 -8.87 -2.87
C ALA A 94 -10.11 -9.17 -4.33
N PRO A 95 -9.72 -8.32 -5.30
CA PRO A 95 -10.05 -8.57 -6.69
C PRO A 95 -9.36 -9.83 -7.20
N VAL A 96 -9.97 -10.46 -8.19
CA VAL A 96 -9.39 -11.60 -8.88
C VAL A 96 -8.88 -11.18 -10.24
N THR A 97 -7.70 -11.66 -10.60
CA THR A 97 -7.16 -11.49 -11.95
C THR A 97 -8.04 -12.19 -12.98
N ARG A 98 -7.85 -11.91 -14.27
CA ARG A 98 -8.51 -12.64 -15.36
C ARG A 98 -8.35 -14.17 -15.27
N ARG A 99 -7.27 -14.65 -14.64
CA ARG A 99 -7.00 -16.08 -14.40
C ARG A 99 -7.67 -16.63 -13.14
N GLY A 100 -8.49 -15.85 -12.46
CA GLY A 100 -9.18 -16.22 -11.22
C GLY A 100 -8.30 -16.24 -9.97
N GLN A 101 -7.06 -15.78 -10.05
CA GLN A 101 -6.15 -15.71 -8.90
C GLN A 101 -6.41 -14.42 -8.11
N PRO A 102 -6.62 -14.47 -6.78
CA PRO A 102 -6.81 -13.27 -5.98
C PRO A 102 -5.52 -12.46 -5.92
N LEU A 103 -5.65 -11.14 -5.95
CA LEU A 103 -4.54 -10.24 -5.66
C LEU A 103 -4.22 -10.28 -4.16
N SER A 104 -2.94 -10.17 -3.81
CA SER A 104 -2.50 -10.05 -2.40
C SER A 104 -2.88 -8.71 -1.76
N VAL A 105 -3.36 -7.76 -2.57
CA VAL A 105 -3.75 -6.40 -2.17
C VAL A 105 -5.27 -6.38 -2.08
N ARG A 106 -5.79 -5.86 -0.98
CA ARG A 106 -7.22 -5.56 -0.83
C ARG A 106 -7.49 -4.14 -1.27
N MET A 107 -8.63 -3.88 -1.88
CA MET A 107 -8.95 -2.55 -2.39
C MET A 107 -10.41 -2.18 -2.26
N THR A 108 -10.64 -0.87 -2.29
CA THR A 108 -11.94 -0.22 -2.45
C THR A 108 -11.69 1.09 -3.21
N SER A 109 -12.73 1.84 -3.53
CA SER A 109 -12.64 3.11 -4.25
C SER A 109 -13.55 4.18 -3.66
N ALA A 110 -13.24 5.42 -4.01
CA ALA A 110 -14.09 6.59 -3.79
C ALA A 110 -14.12 7.44 -5.06
N GLY A 111 -15.19 8.20 -5.28
CA GLY A 111 -15.40 9.03 -6.47
C GLY A 111 -16.57 8.56 -7.32
N ARG A 112 -16.60 9.01 -8.59
CA ARG A 112 -17.64 8.68 -9.57
C ARG A 112 -17.60 7.23 -10.00
N CYS A 113 -16.41 6.63 -10.00
CA CYS A 113 -16.19 5.24 -10.36
C CYS A 113 -15.05 4.63 -9.53
N GLY A 114 -14.96 3.30 -9.59
CA GLY A 114 -13.93 2.52 -8.93
C GLY A 114 -13.34 1.48 -9.88
N TRP A 115 -12.03 1.24 -9.75
CA TRP A 115 -11.35 0.22 -10.55
C TRP A 115 -11.68 -1.16 -10.00
N VAL A 116 -12.09 -2.07 -10.88
CA VAL A 116 -12.41 -3.45 -10.54
C VAL A 116 -11.66 -4.42 -11.46
N SER A 117 -11.40 -5.61 -10.93
CA SER A 117 -10.83 -6.73 -11.67
C SER A 117 -11.61 -8.00 -11.37
N ASP A 118 -12.03 -8.67 -12.43
CA ASP A 118 -12.63 -10.00 -12.38
C ASP A 118 -12.23 -10.85 -13.60
N ARG A 119 -12.91 -11.98 -13.82
CA ARG A 119 -12.66 -12.84 -14.99
C ARG A 119 -12.93 -12.16 -16.34
N LYS A 120 -13.74 -11.09 -16.37
CA LYS A 120 -14.05 -10.31 -17.57
C LYS A 120 -12.93 -9.33 -17.91
N GLY A 121 -12.09 -8.96 -16.93
CA GLY A 121 -10.93 -8.10 -17.13
C GLY A 121 -10.90 -6.94 -16.12
N TYR A 122 -10.12 -5.91 -16.49
CA TYR A 122 -9.94 -4.69 -15.72
C TYR A 122 -10.81 -3.58 -16.30
N ARG A 123 -11.49 -2.82 -15.44
CA ARG A 123 -12.36 -1.71 -15.87
C ARG A 123 -12.71 -0.80 -14.71
N TYR A 124 -13.25 0.37 -15.03
CA TYR A 124 -13.92 1.23 -14.08
C TYR A 124 -15.43 0.94 -14.05
N GLU A 125 -16.00 0.85 -12.84
CA GLU A 125 -17.43 0.64 -12.62
C GLU A 125 -17.99 1.76 -11.74
N PRO A 126 -19.25 2.21 -11.94
CA PRO A 126 -19.88 3.22 -11.09
C PRO A 126 -20.30 2.68 -9.71
N ARG A 127 -20.22 1.36 -9.49
CA ARG A 127 -20.64 0.69 -8.26
C ARG A 127 -19.61 -0.31 -7.77
N HIS A 128 -19.59 -0.50 -6.45
CA HIS A 128 -18.85 -1.57 -5.78
C HIS A 128 -19.33 -2.95 -6.27
N PRO A 129 -18.47 -3.99 -6.28
CA PRO A 129 -18.88 -5.36 -6.64
C PRO A 129 -20.11 -5.89 -5.88
N ASP A 130 -20.30 -5.45 -4.64
CA ASP A 130 -21.48 -5.80 -3.81
C ASP A 130 -22.71 -4.90 -4.07
N GLY A 131 -22.65 -4.03 -5.08
CA GLY A 131 -23.79 -3.27 -5.61
C GLY A 131 -23.99 -1.85 -5.05
N MET A 132 -23.34 -1.50 -3.93
CA MET A 132 -23.42 -0.13 -3.39
C MET A 132 -22.70 0.90 -4.27
N PRO A 133 -23.12 2.18 -4.28
CA PRO A 133 -22.34 3.24 -4.91
C PRO A 133 -20.99 3.43 -4.21
N TRP A 134 -20.01 3.96 -4.94
CA TRP A 134 -18.76 4.43 -4.32
C TRP A 134 -19.03 5.71 -3.50
N PRO A 135 -18.42 5.86 -2.32
CA PRO A 135 -18.50 7.08 -1.53
C PRO A 135 -17.80 8.25 -2.25
N PRO A 136 -18.10 9.50 -1.89
CA PRO A 136 -17.41 10.67 -2.45
C PRO A 136 -15.91 10.66 -2.13
N LEU A 137 -15.13 11.41 -2.92
CA LEU A 137 -13.69 11.56 -2.70
C LEU A 137 -13.40 12.10 -1.29
N PRO A 138 -12.37 11.56 -0.59
CA PRO A 138 -11.88 12.15 0.65
C PRO A 138 -11.46 13.62 0.45
N PRO A 139 -11.88 14.56 1.33
CA PRO A 139 -11.49 15.97 1.20
C PRO A 139 -9.97 16.18 1.16
N THR A 140 -9.20 15.41 1.94
CA THR A 140 -7.74 15.51 1.92
C THR A 140 -7.15 15.05 0.58
N VAL A 141 -7.78 14.09 -0.11
CA VAL A 141 -7.39 13.67 -1.46
C VAL A 141 -7.70 14.76 -2.49
N ALA A 142 -8.88 15.37 -2.42
CA ALA A 142 -9.27 16.45 -3.33
C ALA A 142 -8.30 17.64 -3.25
N ALA A 143 -7.94 18.05 -2.03
CA ALA A 143 -6.95 19.10 -1.80
C ALA A 143 -5.54 18.73 -2.31
N ALA A 144 -5.11 17.48 -2.11
CA ALA A 144 -3.83 17.00 -2.64
C ALA A 144 -3.80 16.97 -4.17
N TRP A 145 -4.93 16.64 -4.80
CA TRP A 145 -5.07 16.65 -6.25
C TRP A 145 -4.98 18.07 -6.81
N GLU A 146 -5.74 19.02 -6.27
CA GLU A 146 -5.69 20.43 -6.65
C GLU A 146 -4.27 21.00 -6.52
N ALA A 147 -3.58 20.64 -5.43
CA ALA A 147 -2.23 21.07 -5.15
C ALA A 147 -1.16 20.57 -6.14
N LEU A 148 -1.28 19.32 -6.62
CA LEU A 148 -0.15 18.62 -7.25
C LEU A 148 -0.39 18.24 -8.71
N SER A 149 -1.65 18.01 -9.12
CA SER A 149 -1.94 17.42 -10.43
C SER A 149 -1.66 18.37 -11.59
N GLY A 150 -1.93 19.67 -11.42
CA GLY A 150 -2.01 20.61 -12.54
C GLY A 150 -3.13 20.30 -13.52
N TRP A 151 -4.09 19.45 -13.15
CA TRP A 151 -5.23 19.05 -13.99
C TRP A 151 -6.47 19.91 -13.66
N PRO A 152 -7.26 20.37 -14.65
CA PRO A 152 -8.32 21.35 -14.44
C PRO A 152 -9.60 20.79 -13.76
N ALA A 153 -9.71 19.48 -13.61
CA ALA A 153 -10.86 18.80 -13.02
C ALA A 153 -10.45 17.91 -11.84
N PRO A 154 -11.35 17.61 -10.88
CA PRO A 154 -11.08 16.60 -9.86
C PRO A 154 -10.89 15.20 -10.47
N PRO A 155 -10.26 14.26 -9.75
CA PRO A 155 -10.15 12.89 -10.22
C PRO A 155 -11.51 12.21 -10.21
N ASP A 156 -11.79 11.33 -11.17
CA ASP A 156 -13.04 10.56 -11.19
C ASP A 156 -13.01 9.39 -10.20
N CYS A 157 -11.82 8.85 -9.95
CA CYS A 157 -11.60 7.69 -9.10
C CYS A 157 -10.42 7.94 -8.16
N CYS A 158 -10.58 7.51 -6.91
CA CYS A 158 -9.53 7.31 -5.93
C CYS A 158 -9.54 5.84 -5.50
N LEU A 159 -8.62 5.04 -6.05
CA LEU A 159 -8.41 3.64 -5.67
C LEU A 159 -7.64 3.57 -4.35
N VAL A 160 -8.26 3.02 -3.32
CA VAL A 160 -7.66 2.78 -2.01
C VAL A 160 -7.13 1.35 -1.96
N ASN A 161 -5.82 1.20 -1.85
CA ASN A 161 -5.14 -0.08 -1.74
C ASN A 161 -4.65 -0.31 -0.30
N TRP A 162 -5.04 -1.42 0.30
CA TRP A 162 -4.50 -1.93 1.57
C TRP A 162 -3.48 -3.04 1.30
N TYR A 163 -2.28 -2.85 1.84
CA TYR A 163 -1.19 -3.81 1.80
C TYR A 163 -0.87 -4.31 3.21
N ASP A 164 -1.16 -5.58 3.46
CA ASP A 164 -0.58 -6.31 4.59
C ASP A 164 0.95 -6.50 4.39
N PRO A 165 1.74 -6.82 5.43
CA PRO A 165 3.20 -6.92 5.34
C PRO A 165 3.76 -7.80 4.21
N GLY A 166 3.03 -8.86 3.82
CA GLY A 166 3.41 -9.76 2.74
C GLY A 166 2.89 -9.38 1.35
N ALA A 167 2.05 -8.34 1.25
CA ALA A 167 1.43 -7.94 -0.01
C ALA A 167 2.43 -7.27 -0.96
N ARG A 168 2.23 -7.48 -2.26
CA ARG A 168 3.03 -6.89 -3.34
C ARG A 168 2.17 -6.60 -4.54
N MET A 169 2.63 -5.69 -5.38
CA MET A 169 2.04 -5.40 -6.69
C MET A 169 3.15 -5.46 -7.73
N GLY A 170 3.04 -6.40 -8.68
CA GLY A 170 4.01 -6.55 -9.76
C GLY A 170 4.08 -5.32 -10.66
N LEU A 171 5.09 -5.25 -11.52
CA LEU A 171 5.19 -4.17 -12.51
C LEU A 171 3.98 -4.20 -13.45
N HIS A 172 3.26 -3.09 -13.51
CA HIS A 172 2.10 -2.85 -14.36
C HIS A 172 2.11 -1.40 -14.88
N GLN A 173 1.20 -1.10 -15.80
CA GLN A 173 0.90 0.25 -16.24
C GLN A 173 -0.56 0.54 -15.92
N ASP A 174 -0.83 1.76 -15.48
CA ASP A 174 -2.19 2.29 -15.39
C ASP A 174 -2.60 2.73 -16.80
N ARG A 175 -3.39 1.89 -17.49
CA ARG A 175 -3.72 2.05 -18.91
C ARG A 175 -5.20 1.85 -19.23
N ASP A 176 -6.04 1.87 -18.19
CA ASP A 176 -7.48 1.61 -18.31
C ASP A 176 -8.28 2.94 -18.40
N GLU A 177 -7.59 4.09 -18.42
CA GLU A 177 -8.17 5.43 -18.57
C GLU A 177 -8.26 5.85 -20.05
N ALA A 178 -9.19 6.75 -20.38
CA ALA A 178 -9.37 7.25 -21.75
C ALA A 178 -8.32 8.30 -22.16
N ASP A 179 -7.84 9.11 -21.22
CA ASP A 179 -6.88 10.19 -21.47
C ASP A 179 -5.61 10.01 -20.63
N PHE A 180 -4.51 9.69 -21.31
CA PHE A 180 -3.18 9.52 -20.69
C PHE A 180 -2.40 10.83 -20.56
N SER A 181 -2.98 11.99 -20.90
CA SER A 181 -2.40 13.29 -20.55
C SER A 181 -2.72 13.67 -19.10
N ALA A 182 -3.82 13.16 -18.54
CA ALA A 182 -4.15 13.31 -17.13
C ALA A 182 -3.16 12.55 -16.24
N PRO A 183 -2.65 13.15 -15.15
CA PRO A 183 -1.67 12.50 -14.29
C PRO A 183 -2.30 11.43 -13.41
N VAL A 184 -1.46 10.57 -12.81
CA VAL A 184 -1.83 9.73 -11.68
C VAL A 184 -1.20 10.27 -10.42
N LEU A 185 -2.02 10.60 -9.41
CA LEU A 185 -1.55 11.01 -8.09
C LEU A 185 -1.63 9.82 -7.12
N SER A 186 -0.51 9.50 -6.48
CA SER A 186 -0.40 8.49 -5.44
C SER A 186 -0.07 9.13 -4.09
N LEU A 187 -0.85 8.82 -3.05
CA LEU A 187 -0.56 9.20 -1.66
C LEU A 187 -0.25 7.95 -0.84
N SER A 188 0.80 8.00 -0.01
CA SER A 188 1.24 6.87 0.82
C SER A 188 1.02 7.13 2.31
N LEU A 189 0.42 6.16 3.02
CA LEU A 189 0.20 6.19 4.46
C LEU A 189 0.63 4.87 5.09
N GLY A 190 1.14 4.91 6.32
CA GLY A 190 1.59 3.73 7.04
C GLY A 190 3.00 3.30 6.63
N ASP A 191 3.25 2.00 6.64
CA ASP A 191 4.58 1.44 6.40
C ASP A 191 5.13 1.76 4.99
N THR A 192 6.44 1.96 4.91
CA THR A 192 7.14 2.30 3.67
C THR A 192 6.95 1.22 2.62
N GLY A 193 6.49 1.63 1.44
CA GLY A 193 6.43 0.79 0.25
C GLY A 193 7.70 0.94 -0.59
N VAL A 194 8.36 -0.18 -0.91
CA VAL A 194 9.47 -0.18 -1.87
C VAL A 194 8.90 -0.15 -3.27
N PHE A 195 8.73 1.06 -3.80
CA PHE A 195 8.22 1.32 -5.14
C PHE A 195 9.31 1.13 -6.18
N ARG A 196 8.93 0.58 -7.33
CA ARG A 196 9.79 0.42 -8.50
C ARG A 196 9.16 1.15 -9.67
N ILE A 197 9.96 1.90 -10.41
CA ILE A 197 9.56 2.56 -11.65
C ILE A 197 10.54 2.24 -12.76
N GLY A 198 10.02 1.76 -13.88
CA GLY A 198 10.75 1.44 -15.10
C GLY A 198 10.44 2.44 -16.21
N ALA A 199 10.63 2.00 -17.46
CA ALA A 199 10.23 2.73 -18.65
C ALA A 199 8.79 2.40 -19.07
N GLU A 200 8.28 3.14 -20.05
CA GLU A 200 7.01 2.81 -20.71
C GLU A 200 7.10 1.45 -21.41
N ALA A 201 8.16 1.23 -22.19
CA ALA A 201 8.44 -0.09 -22.77
C ALA A 201 8.73 -1.12 -21.66
N ARG A 202 8.24 -2.34 -21.86
CA ARG A 202 8.44 -3.44 -20.91
C ARG A 202 9.90 -3.90 -20.91
N GLY A 203 10.42 -4.21 -19.73
CA GLY A 203 11.79 -4.68 -19.53
C GLY A 203 12.75 -3.56 -19.10
N GLY A 204 14.04 -3.88 -19.06
CA GLY A 204 15.08 -2.95 -18.64
C GLY A 204 15.18 -2.73 -17.13
N ARG A 205 15.97 -1.72 -16.75
CA ARG A 205 16.26 -1.38 -15.34
C ARG A 205 15.10 -0.61 -14.72
N THR A 206 14.87 -0.85 -13.44
CA THR A 206 13.93 -0.07 -12.61
C THR A 206 14.67 0.71 -11.54
N ASP A 207 14.21 1.92 -11.28
CA ASP A 207 14.65 2.72 -10.14
C ASP A 207 13.77 2.45 -8.92
N ARG A 208 14.38 2.54 -7.75
CA ARG A 208 13.72 2.32 -6.46
C ARG A 208 13.34 3.66 -5.85
N ILE A 209 12.12 3.76 -5.32
CA ILE A 209 11.67 4.87 -4.48
C ILE A 209 11.11 4.25 -3.18
N ASP A 210 11.62 4.68 -2.03
CA ASP A 210 11.09 4.26 -0.73
C ASP A 210 10.00 5.25 -0.30
N LEU A 211 8.76 4.98 -0.70
CA LEU A 211 7.60 5.83 -0.41
C LEU A 211 7.18 5.65 1.06
N ALA A 212 7.49 6.64 1.88
CA ALA A 212 7.17 6.64 3.31
C ALA A 212 5.78 7.22 3.61
N SER A 213 5.33 7.07 4.86
CA SER A 213 4.09 7.69 5.33
C SER A 213 4.10 9.20 5.12
N GLY A 214 3.09 9.71 4.43
CA GLY A 214 2.92 11.12 4.08
C GLY A 214 3.55 11.53 2.75
N ASP A 215 4.26 10.65 2.05
CA ASP A 215 4.78 10.96 0.72
C ASP A 215 3.67 10.99 -0.34
N ALA A 216 3.81 11.88 -1.32
CA ALA A 216 3.04 11.88 -2.55
C ALA A 216 3.94 11.60 -3.77
N LEU A 217 3.39 10.92 -4.77
CA LEU A 217 4.07 10.65 -6.04
C LEU A 217 3.13 10.99 -7.18
N LEU A 218 3.59 11.78 -8.13
CA LEU A 218 2.84 12.13 -9.33
C LEU A 218 3.48 11.47 -10.56
N LEU A 219 2.72 10.60 -11.23
CA LEU A 219 3.08 10.06 -12.54
C LEU A 219 2.45 10.95 -13.60
N THR A 220 3.29 11.71 -14.30
CA THR A 220 2.88 12.68 -15.32
C THR A 220 3.83 12.64 -16.53
N GLY A 221 3.37 13.17 -17.66
CA GLY A 221 4.13 13.20 -18.91
C GLY A 221 4.76 11.85 -19.23
N PRO A 222 6.08 11.75 -19.47
CA PRO A 222 6.75 10.48 -19.81
C PRO A 222 6.63 9.38 -18.74
N SER A 223 6.33 9.73 -17.49
CA SER A 223 6.15 8.74 -16.41
C SER A 223 4.72 8.23 -16.26
N ARG A 224 3.74 8.86 -16.93
CA ARG A 224 2.31 8.52 -16.81
C ARG A 224 2.00 7.09 -17.25
N LEU A 225 2.75 6.59 -18.23
CA LEU A 225 2.68 5.20 -18.69
C LEU A 225 3.92 4.39 -18.29
N ALA A 226 4.71 4.80 -17.29
CA ALA A 226 5.84 3.99 -16.85
C ALA A 226 5.37 2.69 -16.19
N HIS A 227 6.05 1.56 -16.47
CA HIS A 227 5.85 0.34 -15.70
C HIS A 227 6.25 0.57 -14.25
N HIS A 228 5.37 0.28 -13.31
CA HIS A 228 5.63 0.50 -11.90
C HIS A 228 4.93 -0.50 -10.98
N GLY A 229 5.34 -0.54 -9.71
CA GLY A 229 4.76 -1.46 -8.75
C GLY A 229 5.38 -1.38 -7.36
N ILE A 230 4.83 -2.17 -6.44
CA ILE A 230 5.28 -2.28 -5.05
C ILE A 230 5.98 -3.62 -4.88
N ALA A 231 7.31 -3.59 -4.77
CA ALA A 231 8.12 -4.80 -4.64
C ALA A 231 7.92 -5.48 -3.29
N ARG A 232 7.80 -4.69 -2.21
CA ARG A 232 7.52 -5.15 -0.84
C ARG A 232 7.14 -3.99 0.07
N ILE A 233 6.54 -4.31 1.21
CA ILE A 233 6.32 -3.41 2.34
C ILE A 233 7.45 -3.58 3.36
N LEU A 234 7.86 -2.50 4.03
CA LEU A 234 8.83 -2.51 5.13
C LEU A 234 8.10 -2.36 6.48
N PRO A 235 7.83 -3.44 7.21
CA PRO A 235 6.97 -3.40 8.38
C PRO A 235 7.55 -2.57 9.54
N GLY A 236 6.69 -1.86 10.27
CA GLY A 236 7.05 -1.11 11.49
C GLY A 236 7.86 0.15 11.24
N THR A 237 7.78 0.69 10.03
CA THR A 237 8.45 1.95 9.62
C THR A 237 7.58 3.18 9.87
N SER A 238 6.29 3.00 10.17
CA SER A 238 5.37 4.08 10.57
C SER A 238 4.71 3.80 11.93
N THR A 239 4.29 4.88 12.59
CA THR A 239 3.46 4.88 13.81
C THR A 239 2.07 5.46 13.55
N LEU A 240 1.68 5.64 12.28
CA LEU A 240 0.38 6.18 11.91
C LEU A 240 -0.75 5.18 12.16
N LEU A 241 -0.51 3.91 11.85
CA LEU A 241 -1.49 2.83 11.99
C LEU A 241 -1.22 2.01 13.26
N PRO A 242 -2.24 1.42 13.88
CA PRO A 242 -2.08 0.64 15.11
C PRO A 242 -1.35 -0.69 14.90
N ALA A 243 -1.31 -1.19 13.67
CA ALA A 243 -0.63 -2.42 13.27
C ALA A 243 0.18 -2.20 11.97
N PRO A 244 1.21 -3.02 11.71
CA PRO A 244 1.96 -2.97 10.46
C PRO A 244 1.06 -3.10 9.23
N GLY A 245 1.31 -2.28 8.22
CA GLY A 245 0.49 -2.19 7.03
C GLY A 245 0.67 -0.87 6.30
N ARG A 246 0.28 -0.83 5.03
CA ARG A 246 0.37 0.34 4.17
C ARG A 246 -0.96 0.59 3.48
N ILE A 247 -1.37 1.86 3.46
CA ILE A 247 -2.46 2.33 2.61
C ILE A 247 -1.87 3.18 1.49
N ASN A 248 -2.44 3.03 0.29
CA ASN A 248 -2.12 3.88 -0.84
C ASN A 248 -3.39 4.31 -1.56
N LEU A 249 -3.49 5.60 -1.83
CA LEU A 249 -4.58 6.18 -2.61
C LEU A 249 -4.05 6.56 -3.98
N THR A 250 -4.59 5.96 -5.03
CA THR A 250 -4.22 6.25 -6.43
C THR A 250 -5.39 6.95 -7.12
N CYS A 251 -5.20 8.23 -7.47
CA CYS A 251 -6.22 9.10 -8.02
C CYS A 251 -6.03 9.28 -9.51
N ARG A 252 -7.13 9.18 -10.27
CA ARG A 252 -7.10 9.14 -11.74
C ARG A 252 -8.32 9.83 -12.33
N VAL A 253 -8.14 10.36 -13.53
CA VAL A 253 -9.22 10.82 -14.42
C VAL A 253 -9.46 9.69 -15.40
N VAL A 254 -10.72 9.28 -15.56
CA VAL A 254 -11.05 8.05 -16.29
C VAL A 254 -11.61 8.37 -17.67
N GLY A 255 -12.41 9.44 -17.79
CA GLY A 255 -13.14 9.78 -19.02
C GLY A 255 -14.51 9.13 -19.08
#